data_AF-A0A0D9NP27-F1
#
_entry.id   AF-A0A0D9NP27-F1
#
_cell.length_a   1.000
_cell.length_b   1.000
_cell.length_c   1.000
_cell.angle_alpha   90.00
_cell.angle_beta   90.00
_cell.angle_gamma   90.00
#
_symmetry.space_group_name_H-M   'P 1'
#
loop_
_entity.id
_entity.type
_entity.pdbx_description
1 polymer ?
#
loop_
_entity_poly.entity_id
_entity_poly.type
_entity_poly.pdbx_seq_one_letter_code
_entity_poly.pdbx_strand_id
1 'polypeptide(L)'
;MPPAVPFQPSEAWIASITTVTIEEVTLCAIGILATVIRVCGRARAAGFKGLRADDYLASVGALFYAILTTLSVCIGYMAWALTNASMADEQRAALAPDDAEFQLRVMGSKFQIGRWDPINGSRLACLWASREVFVAVVTTNLPIVFPRFVRWFTQVFGLMLSLGSQKQSDRTPTGFRSFGGGGKYGPRWLRRGPPSPNPITDLTLTASQVEMIDGSDLQLLDAADRRQRGAEDQSIKTSLTTTSLTPL
;
A
#
# COMPACT_ATOMS: atom_id res chain seq x y z
N MET A 1 25.16 -44.63 30.70
CA MET A 1 25.29 -43.44 29.85
C MET A 1 24.57 -42.30 30.55
N PRO A 2 25.15 -41.09 30.60
CA PRO A 2 24.38 -39.92 31.00
C PRO A 2 23.16 -39.79 30.04
N PRO A 3 22.00 -39.34 30.53
CA PRO A 3 20.86 -39.10 29.65
C PRO A 3 21.28 -38.14 28.55
N ALA A 4 20.94 -38.47 27.30
CA ALA A 4 21.21 -37.60 26.16
C ALA A 4 20.63 -36.22 26.48
N VAL A 5 21.50 -35.20 26.53
CA VAL A 5 21.07 -33.82 26.71
C VAL A 5 20.20 -33.50 25.49
N PRO A 6 18.91 -33.13 25.66
CA PRO A 6 18.06 -32.84 24.52
C PRO A 6 18.68 -31.70 23.72
N PHE A 7 18.92 -31.94 22.43
CA PHE A 7 19.48 -30.94 21.51
C PHE A 7 18.75 -29.59 21.67
N GLN A 8 19.50 -28.54 22.00
CA GLN A 8 19.00 -27.17 22.10
C GLN A 8 19.58 -26.37 20.93
N PRO A 9 18.75 -25.79 20.05
CA PRO A 9 19.22 -24.90 19.00
C PRO A 9 19.82 -23.63 19.60
N SER A 10 20.77 -23.00 18.90
CA SER A 10 21.41 -21.79 19.42
C SER A 10 20.44 -20.60 19.47
N GLU A 11 20.67 -19.69 20.41
CA GLU A 11 19.88 -18.46 20.59
C GLU A 11 19.73 -17.66 19.28
N ALA A 12 20.81 -17.56 18.51
CA ALA A 12 20.80 -16.88 17.23
C ALA A 12 19.81 -17.52 16.24
N TRP A 13 19.77 -18.85 16.17
CA TRP A 13 18.82 -19.58 15.31
C TRP A 13 17.37 -19.41 15.77
N ILE A 14 17.13 -19.40 17.08
CA ILE A 14 15.78 -19.19 17.65
C ILE A 14 15.29 -17.78 17.30
N ALA A 15 16.09 -16.74 17.56
CA ALA A 15 15.77 -15.35 17.21
C ALA A 15 15.47 -15.17 15.71
N SER A 16 16.20 -15.91 14.91
CA SER A 16 16.05 -15.97 13.48
C SER A 16 14.65 -16.53 13.12
N ILE A 17 14.20 -17.64 13.72
CA ILE A 17 12.87 -18.21 13.41
C ILE A 17 11.75 -17.29 13.91
N THR A 18 11.89 -16.73 15.10
CA THR A 18 10.87 -15.86 15.69
C THR A 18 10.63 -14.60 14.85
N THR A 19 11.68 -13.96 14.31
CA THR A 19 11.50 -12.80 13.41
C THR A 19 10.69 -13.13 12.16
N VAL A 20 10.97 -14.27 11.50
CA VAL A 20 10.20 -14.73 10.33
C VAL A 20 8.76 -15.02 10.71
N THR A 21 8.54 -15.71 11.83
CA THR A 21 7.20 -16.02 12.35
C THR A 21 6.41 -14.76 12.66
N ILE A 22 7.03 -13.76 13.29
CA ILE A 22 6.37 -12.48 13.61
C ILE A 22 5.96 -11.76 12.31
N GLU A 23 6.84 -11.69 11.32
CA GLU A 23 6.51 -11.06 10.03
C GLU A 23 5.34 -11.78 9.34
N GLU A 24 5.38 -13.11 9.26
CA GLU A 24 4.32 -13.90 8.63
C GLU A 24 2.96 -13.74 9.34
N VAL A 25 2.95 -13.87 10.68
CA VAL A 25 1.72 -13.77 11.48
C VAL A 25 1.15 -12.35 11.43
N THR A 26 2.00 -11.32 11.50
CA THR A 26 1.53 -9.91 11.42
C THR A 26 0.97 -9.58 10.04
N LEU A 27 1.62 -10.01 8.95
CA LEU A 27 1.10 -9.83 7.59
C LEU A 27 -0.22 -10.58 7.39
N CYS A 28 -0.34 -11.79 7.93
CA CYS A 28 -1.58 -12.56 7.89
C CYS A 28 -2.71 -11.86 8.65
N ALA A 29 -2.45 -11.38 9.86
CA ALA A 29 -3.43 -10.65 10.67
C ALA A 29 -3.93 -9.38 9.96
N ILE A 30 -3.03 -8.61 9.34
CA ILE A 30 -3.38 -7.41 8.58
C ILE A 30 -4.22 -7.78 7.35
N GLY A 31 -3.85 -8.83 6.61
CA GLY A 31 -4.59 -9.29 5.43
C GLY A 31 -6.01 -9.80 5.77
N ILE A 32 -6.15 -10.56 6.86
CA ILE A 32 -7.45 -11.00 7.36
C ILE A 32 -8.29 -9.78 7.77
N LEU A 33 -7.71 -8.83 8.50
CA LEU A 33 -8.40 -7.61 8.91
C LEU A 33 -8.91 -6.81 7.71
N ALA A 34 -8.08 -6.63 6.67
CA ALA A 34 -8.49 -5.96 5.44
C ALA A 34 -9.69 -6.67 4.77
N THR A 35 -9.68 -8.01 4.76
CA THR A 35 -10.76 -8.82 4.21
C THR A 35 -12.05 -8.69 5.05
N VAL A 36 -11.94 -8.71 6.37
CA VAL A 36 -13.08 -8.50 7.28
C VAL A 36 -13.69 -7.11 7.08
N ILE A 37 -12.86 -6.06 7.00
CA ILE A 37 -13.31 -4.68 6.74
C ILE A 37 -14.08 -4.62 5.42
N ARG A 38 -13.58 -5.28 4.37
CA ARG A 38 -14.24 -5.37 3.07
C ARG A 38 -15.63 -6.01 3.19
N VAL A 39 -15.72 -7.21 3.78
CA VAL A 39 -16.96 -7.98 3.91
C VAL A 39 -17.98 -7.24 4.77
N CYS A 40 -17.57 -6.75 5.94
CA CYS A 40 -18.42 -5.97 6.84
C CYS A 40 -18.89 -4.66 6.18
N GLY A 41 -18.01 -3.97 5.48
CA GLY A 41 -18.35 -2.75 4.76
C GLY A 41 -19.42 -3.00 3.68
N ARG A 42 -19.32 -4.10 2.94
CA ARG A 42 -20.32 -4.44 1.93
C ARG A 42 -21.62 -4.97 2.53
N ALA A 43 -21.56 -5.80 3.57
CA ALA A 43 -22.75 -6.23 4.31
C ALA A 43 -23.53 -5.04 4.88
N ARG A 44 -22.85 -4.00 5.36
CA ARG A 44 -23.49 -2.75 5.83
C ARG A 44 -24.09 -1.91 4.68
N ALA A 45 -23.45 -1.87 3.52
CA ALA A 45 -23.90 -1.05 2.40
C ALA A 45 -25.02 -1.69 1.57
N ALA A 46 -25.01 -3.01 1.39
CA ALA A 46 -25.92 -3.74 0.51
C ALA A 46 -26.79 -4.77 1.24
N GLY A 47 -26.62 -4.93 2.56
CA GLY A 47 -27.23 -6.00 3.34
C GLY A 47 -26.55 -7.36 3.12
N PHE A 48 -26.83 -8.33 4.00
CA PHE A 48 -26.25 -9.68 3.91
C PHE A 48 -26.66 -10.46 2.64
N LYS A 49 -27.80 -10.10 2.02
CA LYS A 49 -28.22 -10.66 0.72
C LYS A 49 -27.51 -10.01 -0.48
N GLY A 50 -26.77 -8.93 -0.26
CA GLY A 50 -26.04 -8.18 -1.30
C GLY A 50 -24.56 -8.57 -1.42
N LEU A 51 -24.12 -9.64 -0.76
CA LEU A 51 -22.76 -10.18 -0.90
C LEU A 51 -22.59 -10.75 -2.32
N ARG A 52 -21.51 -10.34 -2.99
CA ARG A 52 -21.19 -10.82 -4.35
C ARG A 52 -20.30 -12.05 -4.27
N ALA A 53 -20.26 -12.85 -5.33
CA ALA A 53 -19.33 -14.00 -5.44
C ALA A 53 -17.87 -13.61 -5.12
N ASP A 54 -17.46 -12.42 -5.58
CA ASP A 54 -16.18 -11.77 -5.29
C ASP A 54 -15.87 -11.57 -3.78
N ASP A 55 -16.88 -11.42 -2.92
CA ASP A 55 -16.69 -11.32 -1.46
C ASP A 55 -16.49 -12.71 -0.80
N TYR A 56 -17.15 -13.73 -1.34
CA TYR A 56 -16.94 -15.12 -0.94
C TYR A 56 -15.55 -15.59 -1.36
N LEU A 57 -15.11 -15.28 -2.59
CA LEU A 57 -13.76 -15.60 -3.06
C LEU A 57 -12.67 -14.97 -2.18
N ALA A 58 -12.84 -13.69 -1.80
CA ALA A 58 -11.90 -13.03 -0.90
C ALA A 58 -11.87 -13.68 0.50
N SER A 59 -13.03 -14.10 1.02
CA SER A 59 -13.15 -14.76 2.33
C SER A 59 -12.53 -16.16 2.34
N VAL A 60 -12.72 -16.92 1.26
CA VAL A 60 -12.06 -18.22 1.06
C VAL A 60 -10.55 -18.04 0.93
N GLY A 61 -10.09 -17.04 0.18
CA GLY A 61 -8.66 -16.70 0.10
C GLY A 61 -8.05 -16.36 1.46
N ALA A 62 -8.75 -15.56 2.27
CA ALA A 62 -8.30 -15.23 3.63
C ALA A 62 -8.28 -16.46 4.56
N LEU A 63 -9.24 -17.39 4.41
CA LEU A 63 -9.22 -18.66 5.13
C LEU A 63 -8.00 -19.51 4.75
N PHE A 64 -7.72 -19.67 3.45
CA PHE A 64 -6.53 -20.38 2.99
C PHE A 64 -5.25 -19.72 3.48
N TYR A 65 -5.19 -18.39 3.49
CA TYR A 65 -4.04 -17.68 4.03
C TYR A 65 -3.83 -17.97 5.52
N ALA A 66 -4.90 -17.95 6.33
CA ALA A 66 -4.83 -18.29 7.75
C ALA A 66 -4.36 -19.74 7.98
N ILE A 67 -4.86 -20.68 7.16
CA ILE A 67 -4.45 -22.09 7.22
C ILE A 67 -2.98 -22.25 6.87
N LEU A 68 -2.53 -21.62 5.77
CA LEU A 68 -1.14 -21.67 5.33
C LEU A 68 -0.19 -21.11 6.39
N THR A 69 -0.52 -19.96 6.98
CA THR A 69 0.25 -19.36 8.06
C THR A 69 0.30 -20.26 9.29
N THR A 70 -0.82 -20.87 9.66
CA THR A 70 -0.87 -21.79 10.80
C THR A 70 0.00 -23.02 10.55
N LEU A 71 -0.06 -23.60 9.34
CA LEU A 71 0.79 -24.72 8.94
C LEU A 71 2.28 -24.34 8.97
N SER A 72 2.64 -23.15 8.47
CA SER A 72 4.02 -22.63 8.52
C SER A 72 4.53 -22.55 9.95
N VAL A 73 3.74 -21.97 10.86
CA VAL A 73 4.06 -21.88 12.29
C VAL A 73 4.23 -23.27 12.90
N CYS A 74 3.32 -24.21 12.64
CA CYS A 74 3.43 -25.59 13.11
C CYS A 74 4.70 -26.28 12.60
N ILE A 75 5.08 -26.10 11.33
CA ILE A 75 6.32 -26.66 10.76
C ILE A 75 7.54 -26.06 11.45
N GLY A 76 7.54 -24.74 11.70
CA GLY A 76 8.61 -24.08 12.45
C GLY A 76 8.81 -24.66 13.85
N TYR A 77 7.72 -24.95 14.56
CA TYR A 77 7.75 -25.60 15.88
C TYR A 77 8.16 -27.08 15.84
N MET A 78 7.75 -27.84 14.81
CA MET A 78 8.02 -29.29 14.74
C MET A 78 9.41 -29.63 14.20
N ALA A 79 9.95 -28.84 13.28
CA ALA A 79 11.19 -29.17 12.58
C ALA A 79 12.43 -28.46 13.12
N TRP A 80 12.25 -27.47 14.02
CA TRP A 80 13.31 -26.53 14.43
C TRP A 80 14.09 -25.90 13.27
N ALA A 81 13.59 -26.03 12.03
CA ALA A 81 14.23 -25.70 10.77
C ALA A 81 15.71 -26.14 10.65
N LEU A 82 16.10 -27.25 11.28
CA LEU A 82 17.49 -27.71 11.26
C LEU A 82 17.82 -28.35 9.90
N THR A 83 18.81 -27.79 9.19
CA THR A 83 19.32 -28.39 7.95
C THR A 83 20.75 -28.90 8.13
N ASN A 84 21.26 -29.65 7.16
CA ASN A 84 22.63 -30.16 7.15
C ASN A 84 23.66 -29.19 6.52
N ALA A 85 23.21 -28.04 6.01
CA ALA A 85 24.02 -27.13 5.19
C ALA A 85 25.05 -26.32 5.98
N SER A 86 24.84 -26.12 7.28
CA SER A 86 25.78 -25.41 8.18
C SER A 86 26.62 -26.36 9.05
N MET A 87 26.52 -27.68 8.84
CA MET A 87 27.21 -28.69 9.64
C MET A 87 28.51 -29.12 8.96
N ALA A 88 29.61 -29.18 9.70
CA ALA A 88 30.87 -29.71 9.19
C ALA A 88 30.77 -31.23 8.93
N ASP A 89 31.55 -31.73 7.97
CA ASP A 89 31.48 -33.14 7.56
C ASP A 89 31.81 -34.11 8.69
N GLU A 90 32.72 -33.73 9.58
CA GLU A 90 33.10 -34.50 10.77
C GLU A 90 31.96 -34.58 11.80
N GLN A 91 31.28 -33.45 12.04
CA GLN A 91 30.12 -33.39 12.93
C GLN A 91 28.96 -34.22 12.38
N ARG A 92 28.80 -34.23 11.05
CA ARG A 92 27.79 -35.05 10.36
C ARG A 92 28.08 -36.55 10.50
N ALA A 93 29.35 -36.94 10.39
CA ALA A 93 29.77 -38.33 10.54
C ALA A 93 29.65 -38.85 11.98
N ALA A 94 29.71 -37.95 12.97
CA ALA A 94 29.55 -38.28 14.39
C ALA A 94 28.09 -38.45 14.84
N LEU A 95 27.09 -38.04 14.03
CA LEU A 95 25.68 -38.19 14.38
C LEU A 95 25.22 -39.64 14.24
N ALA A 96 24.65 -40.19 15.30
CA ALA A 96 24.04 -41.51 15.27
C ALA A 96 22.71 -41.47 14.47
N PRO A 97 22.44 -42.46 13.59
CA PRO A 97 21.20 -42.50 12.81
C PRO A 97 19.90 -42.58 13.62
N ASP A 98 19.97 -43.13 14.84
CA ASP A 98 18.84 -43.24 15.78
C ASP A 98 18.62 -41.97 16.62
N ASP A 99 19.46 -40.96 16.48
CA ASP A 99 19.33 -39.72 17.25
C ASP A 99 18.22 -38.82 16.70
N ALA A 100 17.50 -38.11 17.58
CA ALA A 100 16.42 -37.21 17.22
C ALA A 100 16.92 -36.04 16.35
N GLU A 101 18.15 -35.58 16.59
CA GLU A 101 18.79 -34.54 15.78
C GLU A 101 19.00 -34.99 14.34
N PHE A 102 19.38 -36.26 14.12
CA PHE A 102 19.56 -36.83 12.79
C PHE A 102 18.23 -36.81 12.01
N GLN A 103 17.13 -37.21 12.64
CA GLN A 103 15.80 -37.19 12.01
C GLN A 103 15.31 -35.77 11.68
N LEU A 104 15.54 -34.81 12.58
CA LEU A 104 15.22 -33.38 12.34
C LEU A 104 16.01 -32.82 11.15
N ARG A 105 17.31 -33.14 11.05
CA ARG A 105 18.17 -32.70 9.94
C ARG A 105 17.78 -33.35 8.61
N VAL A 106 17.36 -34.62 8.61
CA VAL A 106 16.82 -35.29 7.41
C VAL A 106 15.54 -34.61 6.94
N MET A 107 14.62 -34.32 7.87
CA MET A 107 13.38 -33.62 7.55
C MET A 107 13.67 -32.21 6.99
N GLY A 108 14.52 -31.41 7.64
CA GLY A 108 14.89 -30.08 7.16
C GLY A 108 15.63 -30.08 5.82
N SER A 109 16.51 -31.06 5.58
CA SER A 109 17.22 -31.19 4.30
C SER A 109 16.28 -31.51 3.13
N LYS A 110 15.21 -32.28 3.36
CA LYS A 110 14.16 -32.53 2.35
C LYS A 110 13.40 -31.25 1.99
N PHE A 111 13.13 -30.37 2.95
CA PHE A 111 12.54 -29.05 2.69
C PHE A 111 13.49 -28.09 1.95
N GLN A 112 14.79 -28.33 1.99
CA GLN A 112 15.81 -27.45 1.40
C GLN A 112 16.03 -27.66 -0.11
N ILE A 113 15.75 -28.84 -0.66
CA ILE A 113 16.10 -29.24 -2.05
C ILE A 113 15.49 -28.33 -3.14
N GLY A 114 14.47 -27.52 -2.84
CA GLY A 114 13.84 -26.61 -3.79
C GLY A 114 14.48 -25.22 -3.94
N ARG A 115 15.71 -24.96 -3.47
CA ARG A 115 16.21 -23.58 -3.32
C ARG A 115 17.65 -23.33 -3.80
N TRP A 116 17.86 -22.13 -4.36
CA TRP A 116 19.13 -21.69 -4.93
C TRP A 116 20.19 -21.30 -3.87
N ASP A 117 19.77 -20.89 -2.67
CA ASP A 117 20.66 -20.52 -1.56
C ASP A 117 20.63 -21.58 -0.43
N PRO A 118 21.73 -22.30 -0.17
CA PRO A 118 21.77 -23.38 0.81
C PRO A 118 21.89 -22.92 2.27
N ILE A 119 22.30 -21.67 2.53
CA ILE A 119 22.56 -21.19 3.91
C ILE A 119 21.40 -20.33 4.42
N ASN A 120 20.96 -19.33 3.65
CA ASN A 120 19.90 -18.40 4.04
C ASN A 120 18.62 -18.56 3.22
N GLY A 121 18.64 -19.40 2.18
CA GLY A 121 17.54 -19.47 1.23
C GLY A 121 16.23 -19.84 1.90
N SER A 122 16.25 -20.79 2.85
CA SER A 122 15.07 -21.28 3.59
C SER A 122 14.24 -20.15 4.21
N ARG A 123 14.92 -19.10 4.67
CA ARG A 123 14.33 -17.93 5.32
C ARG A 123 13.87 -16.91 4.31
N LEU A 124 14.76 -16.54 3.38
CA LEU A 124 14.50 -15.51 2.39
C LEU A 124 13.32 -15.86 1.48
N ALA A 125 13.21 -17.12 1.04
CA ALA A 125 12.07 -17.47 0.18
C ALA A 125 10.76 -17.67 0.95
N CYS A 126 10.80 -17.96 2.26
CA CYS A 126 9.59 -17.93 3.09
C CYS A 126 9.08 -16.48 3.20
N LEU A 127 9.98 -15.56 3.55
CA LEU A 127 9.67 -14.13 3.62
C LEU A 127 9.15 -13.57 2.28
N TRP A 128 9.78 -13.94 1.17
CA TRP A 128 9.36 -13.51 -0.16
C TRP A 128 7.96 -14.06 -0.49
N ALA A 129 7.73 -15.36 -0.29
CA ALA A 129 6.42 -15.97 -0.52
C ALA A 129 5.30 -15.33 0.32
N SER A 130 5.55 -15.09 1.61
CA SER A 130 4.58 -14.44 2.50
C SER A 130 4.24 -13.02 2.05
N ARG A 131 5.21 -12.27 1.51
CA ARG A 131 4.98 -10.94 0.93
C ARG A 131 4.17 -10.99 -0.35
N GLU A 132 4.41 -11.95 -1.24
CA GLU A 132 3.61 -12.12 -2.46
C GLU A 132 2.14 -12.46 -2.13
N VAL A 133 1.92 -13.37 -1.19
CA VAL A 133 0.55 -13.71 -0.72
C VAL A 133 -0.10 -12.50 -0.06
N PHE A 134 0.63 -11.76 0.77
CA PHE A 134 0.14 -10.52 1.38
C PHE A 134 -0.26 -9.49 0.31
N VAL A 135 0.60 -9.22 -0.66
CA VAL A 135 0.31 -8.29 -1.76
C VAL A 135 -0.93 -8.75 -2.51
N ALA A 136 -1.02 -10.03 -2.89
CA ALA A 136 -2.20 -10.57 -3.58
C ALA A 136 -3.50 -10.41 -2.78
N VAL A 137 -3.46 -10.66 -1.46
CA VAL A 137 -4.62 -10.45 -0.57
C VAL A 137 -4.96 -8.96 -0.51
N VAL A 138 -3.99 -8.08 -0.33
CA VAL A 138 -4.26 -6.64 -0.27
C VAL A 138 -4.81 -6.11 -1.59
N THR A 139 -4.23 -6.50 -2.73
CA THR A 139 -4.64 -6.03 -4.06
C THR A 139 -6.04 -6.51 -4.43
N THR A 140 -6.41 -7.75 -4.08
CA THR A 140 -7.78 -8.26 -4.30
C THR A 140 -8.80 -7.55 -3.42
N ASN A 141 -8.40 -7.09 -2.23
CA ASN A 141 -9.26 -6.33 -1.33
C ASN A 141 -9.35 -4.82 -1.69
N LEU A 142 -8.35 -4.26 -2.37
CA LEU A 142 -8.14 -2.83 -2.60
C LEU A 142 -9.31 -2.08 -3.27
N PRO A 143 -10.00 -2.59 -4.31
CA PRO A 143 -11.03 -1.82 -5.04
C PRO A 143 -12.21 -1.37 -4.17
N ILE A 144 -12.49 -2.07 -3.08
CA ILE A 144 -13.60 -1.76 -2.15
C ILE A 144 -13.08 -1.07 -0.88
N VAL A 145 -11.89 -1.44 -0.43
CA VAL A 145 -11.27 -0.88 0.76
C VAL A 145 -10.80 0.55 0.49
N PHE A 146 -10.23 0.84 -0.68
CA PHE A 146 -9.66 2.14 -1.03
C PHE A 146 -10.63 3.32 -0.87
N PRO A 147 -11.85 3.34 -1.46
CA PRO A 147 -12.77 4.47 -1.29
C PRO A 147 -13.27 4.64 0.16
N ARG A 148 -13.32 3.57 0.96
CA ARG A 148 -13.67 3.66 2.38
C ARG A 148 -12.49 4.12 3.23
N PHE A 149 -11.30 3.63 2.92
CA PHE A 149 -10.05 4.03 3.54
C PHE A 149 -9.78 5.50 3.30
N VAL A 150 -9.96 6.01 2.08
CA VAL A 150 -9.80 7.44 1.78
C VAL A 150 -10.79 8.28 2.58
N ARG A 151 -12.07 7.90 2.69
CA ARG A 151 -13.03 8.63 3.54
C ARG A 151 -12.64 8.64 5.01
N TRP A 152 -12.27 7.48 5.56
CA TRP A 152 -11.80 7.39 6.94
C TRP A 152 -10.50 8.16 7.17
N PHE A 153 -9.52 8.03 6.27
CA PHE A 153 -8.24 8.73 6.32
C PHE A 153 -8.43 10.24 6.18
N THR A 154 -9.31 10.72 5.31
CA THR A 154 -9.67 12.15 5.25
C THR A 154 -10.35 12.65 6.51
N GLN A 155 -11.01 11.80 7.31
CA GLN A 155 -11.55 12.21 8.62
C GLN A 155 -10.47 12.23 9.71
N VAL A 156 -9.55 11.26 9.69
CA VAL A 156 -8.44 11.15 10.64
C VAL A 156 -7.36 12.22 10.39
N PHE A 157 -7.02 12.48 9.12
CA PHE A 157 -6.03 13.48 8.70
C PHE A 157 -6.65 14.82 8.30
N GLY A 158 -7.95 14.89 8.05
CA GLY A 158 -8.64 16.17 7.81
C GLY A 158 -8.59 17.10 9.02
N LEU A 159 -8.45 16.55 10.23
CA LEU A 159 -8.19 17.34 11.44
C LEU A 159 -6.76 17.94 11.46
N MET A 160 -5.78 17.29 10.82
CA MET A 160 -4.40 17.83 10.72
C MET A 160 -4.21 18.78 9.53
N LEU A 161 -4.95 18.59 8.43
CA LEU A 161 -4.93 19.46 7.25
C LEU A 161 -5.86 20.68 7.36
N SER A 162 -6.65 20.78 8.44
CA SER A 162 -7.51 21.93 8.74
C SER A 162 -6.77 23.08 9.47
N LEU A 163 -5.45 23.18 9.32
CA LEU A 163 -4.66 24.38 9.66
C LEU A 163 -4.52 25.27 8.41
N GLY A 164 -5.64 25.77 7.88
CA GLY A 164 -5.56 26.61 6.69
C GLY A 164 -6.87 26.87 5.98
N SER A 165 -7.94 27.27 6.68
CA SER A 165 -8.98 28.10 6.08
C SER A 165 -9.94 28.61 7.17
N GLN A 166 -9.46 29.55 7.98
CA GLN A 166 -10.36 30.48 8.66
C GLN A 166 -11.01 31.33 7.58
N LYS A 167 -12.25 30.97 7.20
CA LYS A 167 -13.03 31.71 6.22
C LYS A 167 -13.15 33.16 6.69
N GLN A 168 -12.62 34.06 5.89
CA GLN A 168 -12.66 35.50 6.08
C GLN A 168 -14.09 35.94 6.40
N SER A 169 -14.26 36.55 7.57
CA SER A 169 -15.46 37.30 7.91
C SER A 169 -15.50 38.50 6.96
N ASP A 170 -16.29 38.38 5.90
CA ASP A 170 -16.61 39.53 5.05
C ASP A 170 -17.42 40.52 5.90
N ARG A 171 -16.70 41.51 6.43
CA ARG A 171 -17.28 42.80 6.79
C ARG A 171 -17.97 43.36 5.55
N THR A 172 -19.30 43.46 5.61
CA THR A 172 -20.04 44.39 4.74
C THR A 172 -20.59 45.54 5.59
N PRO A 173 -20.60 46.78 5.04
CA PRO A 173 -20.57 48.00 5.83
C PRO A 173 -21.93 48.41 6.37
N THR A 174 -21.87 49.24 7.40
CA THR A 174 -22.98 49.99 7.98
C THR A 174 -23.73 50.85 6.96
N GLY A 175 -25.04 50.62 6.80
CA GLY A 175 -26.05 51.67 6.64
C GLY A 175 -26.55 52.02 5.24
N PHE A 176 -27.84 51.73 4.98
CA PHE A 176 -28.89 52.72 4.66
C PHE A 176 -30.26 52.04 4.81
N ARG A 177 -31.03 52.41 5.84
CA ARG A 177 -32.47 52.09 5.93
C ARG A 177 -33.21 53.13 5.10
N SER A 178 -33.97 52.71 4.09
CA SER A 178 -34.93 53.56 3.41
C SER A 178 -36.35 53.04 3.63
N PHE A 179 -37.25 53.99 3.80
CA PHE A 179 -38.55 53.93 4.43
C PHE A 179 -39.56 53.11 3.62
N GLY A 180 -40.30 52.20 4.29
CA GLY A 180 -41.47 51.54 3.68
C GLY A 180 -41.71 50.09 4.07
N GLY A 181 -41.44 49.68 5.31
CA GLY A 181 -41.79 48.36 5.81
C GLY A 181 -43.16 48.36 6.47
N GLY A 182 -44.22 48.14 5.70
CA GLY A 182 -45.59 48.01 6.20
C GLY A 182 -46.36 46.89 5.51
N GLY A 183 -46.79 45.90 6.30
CA GLY A 183 -47.94 45.06 5.96
C GLY A 183 -47.64 43.63 5.53
N LYS A 184 -47.82 42.70 6.47
CA LYS A 184 -48.35 41.36 6.16
C LYS A 184 -49.78 41.56 5.61
N TYR A 185 -50.17 40.75 4.62
CA TYR A 185 -51.41 40.81 3.80
C TYR A 185 -51.29 41.60 2.49
N GLY A 186 -50.91 40.90 1.41
CA GLY A 186 -51.09 41.31 0.02
C GLY A 186 -51.72 40.15 -0.78
N PRO A 187 -52.68 40.41 -1.68
CA PRO A 187 -53.61 39.40 -2.14
C PRO A 187 -53.08 38.52 -3.28
N ARG A 188 -53.71 37.34 -3.35
CA ARG A 188 -53.78 36.40 -4.47
C ARG A 188 -54.08 37.19 -5.78
N TRP A 189 -53.79 36.58 -6.94
CA TRP A 189 -54.05 37.09 -8.29
C TRP A 189 -53.02 38.08 -8.85
N LEU A 190 -51.85 37.61 -9.29
CA LEU A 190 -51.23 38.12 -10.52
C LEU A 190 -50.15 37.16 -11.05
N ARG A 191 -50.40 36.69 -12.27
CA ARG A 191 -49.45 36.13 -13.25
C ARG A 191 -48.93 34.70 -13.08
N ARG A 192 -49.83 33.78 -13.44
CA ARG A 192 -49.49 32.56 -14.20
C ARG A 192 -49.22 32.99 -15.65
N GLY A 193 -47.97 32.91 -16.11
CA GLY A 193 -47.60 33.12 -17.52
C GLY A 193 -47.68 31.81 -18.32
N PRO A 194 -47.84 31.86 -19.66
CA PRO A 194 -47.94 30.66 -20.49
C PRO A 194 -46.59 29.91 -20.55
N PRO A 195 -46.59 28.57 -20.62
CA PRO A 195 -45.36 27.79 -20.74
C PRO A 195 -44.79 27.97 -22.15
N SER A 196 -43.52 28.37 -22.26
CA SER A 196 -42.80 28.39 -23.54
C SER A 196 -42.45 26.95 -23.98
N PRO A 197 -42.53 26.61 -25.29
CA PRO A 197 -42.39 25.22 -25.75
C PRO A 197 -40.96 24.66 -25.86
N ASN A 198 -39.91 25.43 -25.54
CA ASN A 198 -38.53 25.02 -25.79
C ASN A 198 -37.67 25.17 -24.51
N PRO A 199 -37.33 24.10 -23.79
CA PRO A 199 -36.20 24.12 -22.88
C PRO A 199 -34.90 24.05 -23.71
N ILE A 200 -34.16 25.15 -23.79
CA ILE A 200 -32.77 25.11 -24.28
C ILE A 200 -31.96 24.41 -23.19
N THR A 201 -31.50 23.21 -23.50
CA THR A 201 -30.43 22.55 -22.73
C THR A 201 -29.14 23.29 -23.01
N ASP A 202 -28.70 24.17 -22.10
CA ASP A 202 -27.30 24.65 -22.09
C ASP A 202 -26.38 23.51 -21.68
N LEU A 203 -26.09 22.64 -22.65
CA LEU A 203 -24.94 21.75 -22.65
C LEU A 203 -23.70 22.56 -23.08
N THR A 204 -23.17 23.38 -22.19
CA THR A 204 -21.86 24.03 -22.41
C THR A 204 -21.11 24.21 -21.10
N LEU A 205 -20.54 23.13 -20.58
CA LEU A 205 -19.38 23.21 -19.67
C LEU A 205 -18.42 22.06 -19.97
N THR A 206 -17.65 22.23 -21.04
CA THR A 206 -16.22 21.90 -21.11
C THR A 206 -15.70 22.27 -22.51
N ALA A 207 -15.87 23.54 -22.88
CA ALA A 207 -14.91 24.14 -23.80
C ALA A 207 -13.62 24.33 -22.99
N SER A 208 -12.61 23.58 -23.38
CA SER A 208 -11.22 23.64 -22.93
C SER A 208 -10.80 25.03 -22.41
N GLN A 209 -10.36 25.11 -21.16
CA GLN A 209 -9.44 26.17 -20.76
C GLN A 209 -8.11 25.93 -21.47
N VAL A 210 -8.00 26.46 -22.69
CA VAL A 210 -6.71 26.73 -23.31
C VAL A 210 -6.41 28.18 -22.96
N GLU A 211 -5.65 28.34 -21.89
CA GLU A 211 -4.98 29.61 -21.59
C GLU A 211 -3.99 29.86 -22.72
N MET A 212 -4.25 30.88 -23.55
CA MET A 212 -3.30 31.33 -24.57
C MET A 212 -2.15 32.02 -23.84
N ILE A 213 -1.02 31.31 -23.76
CA ILE A 213 0.26 31.89 -23.36
C ILE A 213 0.56 33.03 -24.33
N ASP A 214 0.71 34.24 -23.81
CA ASP A 214 1.00 35.42 -24.61
C ASP A 214 2.32 35.23 -25.37
N GLY A 215 2.39 35.73 -26.61
CA GLY A 215 3.53 35.52 -27.48
C GLY A 215 4.84 36.09 -26.92
N SER A 216 4.74 37.05 -26.00
CA SER A 216 5.86 37.63 -25.26
C SER A 216 6.50 36.63 -24.29
N ASP A 217 5.69 35.85 -23.57
CA ASP A 217 6.15 34.82 -22.62
C ASP A 217 6.80 33.63 -23.35
N LEU A 218 6.28 33.25 -24.52
CA LEU A 218 6.90 32.23 -25.38
C LEU A 218 8.28 32.65 -25.87
N GLN A 219 8.47 33.94 -26.21
CA GLN A 219 9.79 34.45 -26.59
C GLN A 219 10.75 34.50 -25.39
N LEU A 220 10.24 34.80 -24.19
CA LEU A 220 11.04 34.81 -22.98
C LEU A 220 11.50 33.40 -22.60
N LEU A 221 10.61 32.40 -22.73
CA LEU A 221 10.94 30.99 -22.51
C LEU A 221 11.94 30.45 -23.54
N ASP A 222 11.77 30.77 -24.83
CA ASP A 222 12.74 30.36 -25.87
C ASP A 222 14.12 31.01 -25.65
N ALA A 223 14.14 32.28 -25.22
CA ALA A 223 15.39 32.97 -24.89
C ALA A 223 16.08 32.38 -23.65
N ALA A 224 15.32 31.99 -22.62
CA ALA A 224 15.84 31.36 -21.42
C ALA A 224 16.42 29.96 -21.71
N ASP A 225 15.73 29.17 -22.53
CA ASP A 225 16.16 27.83 -22.90
C ASP A 225 17.42 27.84 -23.78
N ARG A 226 17.55 28.81 -24.71
CA ARG A 226 18.80 29.00 -25.46
C ARG A 226 19.98 29.37 -24.56
N ARG A 227 19.76 30.15 -23.49
CA ARG A 227 20.82 30.47 -22.52
C ARG A 227 21.26 29.23 -21.74
N GLN A 228 20.34 28.36 -21.35
CA GLN A 228 20.69 27.12 -20.64
C GLN A 228 21.50 26.18 -21.52
N ARG A 229 21.07 25.95 -22.77
CA ARG A 229 21.83 25.11 -23.72
C ARG A 229 23.23 25.66 -24.02
N GLY A 230 23.38 26.99 -24.13
CA GLY A 230 24.70 27.62 -24.29
C GLY A 230 25.62 27.42 -23.09
N ALA A 231 25.08 27.39 -21.87
CA ALA A 231 25.84 27.16 -20.65
C ALA A 231 26.28 25.69 -20.51
N GLU A 232 25.43 24.73 -20.88
CA GLU A 232 25.80 23.30 -20.92
C GLU A 232 26.91 23.04 -21.93
N ASP A 233 26.84 23.62 -23.13
CA ASP A 233 27.86 23.44 -24.16
C ASP A 233 29.25 23.98 -23.72
N GLN A 234 29.28 25.05 -22.93
CA GLN A 234 30.52 25.57 -22.35
C GLN A 234 31.05 24.67 -21.22
N SER A 235 30.15 24.10 -20.41
CA SER A 235 30.51 23.14 -19.36
C SER A 235 31.08 21.84 -19.94
N ILE A 236 30.51 21.36 -21.06
CA ILE A 236 31.01 20.17 -21.77
C ILE A 236 32.40 20.44 -22.36
N LYS A 237 32.60 21.60 -23.01
CA LYS A 237 33.91 21.97 -23.58
C LYS A 237 35.00 22.13 -22.52
N THR A 238 34.68 22.71 -21.36
CA THR A 238 35.64 22.82 -20.23
C THR A 238 35.97 21.47 -19.60
N SER A 239 34.99 20.56 -19.51
CA SER A 239 35.19 19.20 -19.00
C SER A 239 36.06 18.34 -19.95
N LEU A 240 35.86 18.47 -21.27
CA LEU A 240 36.66 17.75 -22.27
C LEU A 240 38.11 18.25 -22.34
N THR A 241 38.35 19.55 -22.15
CA THR A 241 39.71 20.13 -22.19
C THR A 241 40.53 19.76 -20.94
N THR A 242 39.86 19.56 -19.80
CA THR A 242 40.52 19.16 -18.54
C THR A 242 40.96 17.70 -18.56
N THR A 243 40.29 16.85 -19.33
CA THR A 243 40.60 15.40 -19.41
C THR A 243 41.79 15.09 -20.33
N SER A 244 42.19 16.01 -21.22
CA SER A 244 43.29 15.80 -22.17
C SER A 244 44.67 16.32 -21.72
N LEU A 245 44.81 16.82 -20.48
CA LEU A 245 46.06 17.41 -19.96
C LEU A 245 46.68 16.67 -18.77
N THR A 246 46.26 15.44 -18.49
CA THR A 246 46.97 14.53 -17.57
C THR A 246 47.77 13.50 -18.37
N PRO A 247 49.08 13.72 -18.64
CA PRO A 247 49.96 12.65 -19.06
C PRO A 247 50.26 11.73 -17.87
N LEU A 248 50.38 10.42 -18.16
CA LEU A 248 50.77 9.35 -17.26
C LEU A 248 52.09 9.63 -16.51
#